data_AF-U5CT95-F1
#
_entry.id   AF-U5CT95-F1
#
_cell.length_a   1.000
_cell.length_b   1.000
_cell.length_c   1.000
_cell.angle_alpha   90.00
_cell.angle_beta   90.00
_cell.angle_gamma   90.00
#
_symmetry.space_group_name_H-M   'P 1'
#
loop_
_entity.id
_entity.type
_entity.pdbx_description
1 polymer ?
#
loop_
_entity_poly.entity_id
_entity_poly.type
_entity_poly.pdbx_seq_one_letter_code
_entity_poly.pdbx_strand_id
1 'polypeptide(L)'
;MIGYICKYTPVEIIEAFGEEPVRLESGYKSHERAEALIHSNMCSFAKGVLENIIENNIEEVILTACCDSIKRLYDVLKDKVKFIHLLDLPRKKDPLAIDLFYNEIIEFIEAYQAFKNKNFAEENLLKILESKSFNKEKQSAESIAILGARLKDDVIEKITNSCTAKVINFTCTGEERVFNIEVKGNLLKSYAESLLNLTPCMRMAEDRSKLINKELKGIIYNTIKFCDFYSYEYAELKSKADLPLLKIETDYNDSNSGQILTRIDAFLESTGIKKIEKQKTKKGYFVGVDSGSTSTNVVIIDENKNIISYSIIPTGPKALESAFKAFEIALKNAGLQEKDITSIVATGYGRVSIPFADRIVTEITCHGKGAFFIDNTVRTVIDIGGQDSKVIRLDDSGNVIDFVMNDKCSAGTGRFLEVMTRTLGISIEEMAKVHKEVKENITITSMCTVFAESEVISLIAQNKDQRDIIHALNKAVASKAVSLVDRIGRKGKYMMTGGVAKNQGVVYAIESRLGEKLIIPFEPQIIGALGAALISLEGK
;
A
#
# COMPACT_ATOMS: atom_id res chain seq x y z
N MET A 1 -15.76 -20.05 4.60
CA MET A 1 -14.91 -19.05 5.31
C MET A 1 -15.84 -18.16 6.10
N ILE A 2 -15.54 -17.94 7.37
CA ILE A 2 -16.38 -17.13 8.28
C ILE A 2 -15.53 -16.10 9.00
N GLY A 3 -15.96 -14.84 8.96
CA GLY A 3 -15.23 -13.72 9.53
C GLY A 3 -15.47 -13.57 11.03
N TYR A 4 -14.43 -13.28 11.81
CA TYR A 4 -14.55 -12.93 13.22
C TYR A 4 -13.64 -11.77 13.62
N ILE A 5 -13.93 -11.10 14.75
CA ILE A 5 -13.19 -9.91 15.20
C ILE A 5 -12.70 -9.96 16.65
N CYS A 6 -13.15 -10.91 17.45
CA CYS A 6 -12.86 -10.95 18.88
C CYS A 6 -12.09 -12.23 19.23
N LYS A 7 -11.13 -12.13 20.17
CA LYS A 7 -10.43 -13.32 20.67
C LYS A 7 -11.32 -14.28 21.46
N TYR A 8 -12.42 -13.78 22.03
CA TYR A 8 -13.39 -14.63 22.71
C TYR A 8 -14.31 -15.36 21.73
N THR A 9 -14.26 -15.08 20.42
CA THR A 9 -15.00 -15.87 19.44
C THR A 9 -14.52 -17.34 19.51
N PRO A 10 -15.44 -18.32 19.52
CA PRO A 10 -15.09 -19.72 19.64
C PRO A 10 -14.64 -20.29 18.28
N VAL A 11 -13.48 -19.86 17.78
CA VAL A 11 -13.01 -20.23 16.43
C VAL A 11 -12.74 -21.73 16.28
N GLU A 12 -12.37 -22.42 17.36
CA GLU A 12 -12.16 -23.88 17.33
C GLU A 12 -13.46 -24.64 17.05
N ILE A 13 -14.62 -24.08 17.38
CA ILE A 13 -15.92 -24.66 17.02
C ILE A 13 -16.14 -24.54 15.52
N ILE A 14 -15.80 -23.39 14.92
CA ILE A 14 -15.87 -23.18 13.47
C ILE A 14 -14.98 -24.19 12.73
N GLU A 15 -13.75 -24.37 13.21
CA GLU A 15 -12.82 -25.36 12.69
C GLU A 15 -13.40 -26.79 12.81
N ALA A 16 -14.09 -27.10 13.91
CA ALA A 16 -14.75 -28.40 14.12
C ALA A 16 -15.94 -28.66 13.16
N PHE A 17 -16.54 -27.61 12.58
CA PHE A 17 -17.49 -27.71 11.46
C PHE A 17 -16.81 -27.93 10.09
N GLY A 18 -15.48 -27.93 10.05
CA GLY A 18 -14.68 -28.01 8.83
C GLY A 18 -14.66 -26.70 8.04
N GLU A 19 -14.91 -25.57 8.69
CA GLU A 19 -14.94 -24.24 8.08
C GLU A 19 -13.69 -23.46 8.48
N GLU A 20 -13.26 -22.52 7.64
CA GLU A 20 -12.08 -21.70 7.88
C GLU A 20 -12.46 -20.38 8.59
N PRO A 21 -12.06 -20.18 9.87
CA PRO A 21 -12.26 -18.91 10.56
C PRO A 21 -11.20 -17.89 10.12
N VAL A 22 -11.65 -16.70 9.68
CA VAL A 22 -10.75 -15.62 9.28
C VAL A 22 -10.93 -14.41 10.18
N ARG A 23 -9.81 -13.97 10.77
CA ARG A 23 -9.80 -12.76 11.59
C ARG A 23 -9.95 -11.56 10.66
N LEU A 24 -11.06 -10.84 10.76
CA LEU A 24 -11.29 -9.64 9.97
C LEU A 24 -10.35 -8.53 10.47
N GLU A 25 -9.41 -8.17 9.62
CA GLU A 25 -8.49 -7.05 9.78
C GLU A 25 -9.06 -5.83 9.04
N SER A 26 -8.87 -4.61 9.58
CA SER A 26 -9.33 -3.38 8.93
C SER A 26 -8.16 -2.64 8.27
N GLY A 27 -7.86 -2.92 7.01
CA GLY A 27 -6.83 -2.20 6.26
C GLY A 27 -7.41 -1.58 5.00
N TYR A 28 -7.93 -0.35 5.10
CA TYR A 28 -8.62 0.30 3.97
C TYR A 28 -8.25 1.76 3.83
N LYS A 29 -8.27 2.23 2.57
CA LYS A 29 -7.89 3.59 2.16
C LYS A 29 -8.88 4.66 2.63
N SER A 30 -10.13 4.28 2.91
CA SER A 30 -11.19 5.18 3.34
C SER A 30 -12.24 4.43 4.16
N HIS A 31 -13.01 5.18 4.96
CA HIS A 31 -14.21 4.66 5.64
C HIS A 31 -15.50 5.10 4.93
N GLU A 32 -15.45 5.51 3.66
CA GLU A 32 -16.59 6.18 3.00
C GLU A 32 -17.85 5.30 2.91
N ARG A 33 -17.71 4.01 2.56
CA ARG A 33 -18.87 3.11 2.47
C ARG A 33 -19.42 2.79 3.85
N ALA A 34 -18.52 2.59 4.81
CA ALA A 34 -18.90 2.43 6.21
C ALA A 34 -19.62 3.67 6.75
N GLU A 35 -19.11 4.88 6.49
CA GLU A 35 -19.69 6.14 6.98
C GLU A 35 -21.05 6.48 6.36
N ALA A 36 -21.38 5.89 5.21
CA ALA A 36 -22.72 5.94 4.64
C ALA A 36 -23.74 5.10 5.44
N LEU A 37 -23.29 4.16 6.28
CA LEU A 37 -24.14 3.20 6.99
C LEU A 37 -24.06 3.33 8.52
N ILE A 38 -22.97 3.86 9.06
CA ILE A 38 -22.74 4.08 10.49
C ILE A 38 -22.11 5.46 10.72
N HIS A 39 -22.34 6.04 11.90
CA HIS A 39 -21.92 7.40 12.20
C HIS A 39 -20.39 7.58 12.12
N SER A 40 -19.94 8.72 11.59
CA SER A 40 -18.51 9.03 11.35
C SER A 40 -17.66 9.04 12.63
N ASN A 41 -18.22 9.50 13.75
CA ASN A 41 -17.58 9.47 15.07
C ASN A 41 -17.75 8.13 15.82
N MET A 42 -18.03 7.03 15.12
CA MET A 42 -17.99 5.69 15.71
C MET A 42 -16.58 5.10 15.61
N CYS A 43 -16.25 4.16 16.51
CA CYS A 43 -14.99 3.43 16.57
C CYS A 43 -14.44 3.09 15.17
N SER A 44 -13.26 3.60 14.85
CA SER A 44 -12.67 3.41 13.51
C SER A 44 -12.41 1.94 13.17
N PHE A 45 -12.19 1.08 14.17
CA PHE A 45 -12.08 -0.36 13.94
C PHE A 45 -13.40 -0.97 13.45
N ALA A 46 -14.55 -0.59 14.05
CA ALA A 46 -15.85 -1.08 13.61
C ALA A 46 -16.18 -0.62 12.19
N LYS A 47 -15.83 0.63 11.85
CA LYS A 47 -15.93 1.15 10.47
C LYS A 47 -15.08 0.36 9.49
N GLY A 48 -13.80 0.12 9.83
CA GLY A 48 -12.92 -0.65 8.96
C GLY A 48 -13.33 -2.12 8.78
N VAL A 49 -13.97 -2.73 9.79
CA VAL A 49 -14.56 -4.08 9.65
C VAL A 49 -15.75 -4.05 8.70
N LEU A 50 -16.63 -3.05 8.81
CA LEU A 50 -17.76 -2.89 7.88
C LEU A 50 -17.26 -2.71 6.45
N GLU A 51 -16.25 -1.87 6.25
CA GLU A 51 -15.61 -1.66 4.95
C GLU A 51 -15.07 -2.98 4.37
N ASN A 52 -14.36 -3.77 5.19
CA ASN A 52 -13.85 -5.10 4.82
C ASN A 52 -14.96 -6.02 4.29
N ILE A 53 -16.03 -6.13 5.08
CA ILE A 53 -17.13 -7.05 4.78
C ILE A 53 -17.80 -6.66 3.46
N ILE A 54 -18.02 -5.37 3.24
CA ILE A 54 -18.62 -4.84 2.01
C ILE A 54 -17.69 -5.05 0.81
N GLU A 55 -16.40 -4.73 0.95
CA GLU A 55 -15.45 -4.81 -0.17
C GLU A 55 -15.17 -6.24 -0.61
N ASN A 56 -15.01 -7.16 0.35
CA ASN A 56 -14.67 -8.55 0.07
C ASN A 56 -15.91 -9.45 -0.05
N ASN A 57 -17.11 -8.89 -0.02
CA ASN A 57 -18.39 -9.63 -0.04
C ASN A 57 -18.40 -10.78 0.98
N ILE A 58 -18.06 -10.50 2.23
CA ILE A 58 -18.03 -11.51 3.29
C ILE A 58 -19.46 -11.82 3.73
N GLU A 59 -19.90 -13.06 3.50
CA GLU A 59 -21.30 -13.44 3.70
C GLU A 59 -21.57 -14.15 5.05
N GLU A 60 -20.54 -14.53 5.79
CA GLU A 60 -20.65 -15.23 7.07
C GLU A 60 -19.79 -14.51 8.13
N VAL A 61 -20.41 -14.03 9.20
CA VAL A 61 -19.74 -13.19 10.20
C VAL A 61 -20.17 -13.56 11.62
N ILE A 62 -19.21 -13.68 12.54
CA ILE A 62 -19.47 -13.77 13.97
C ILE A 62 -18.92 -12.54 14.65
N LEU A 63 -19.79 -11.84 15.36
CA LEU A 63 -19.46 -10.70 16.19
C LEU A 63 -19.58 -11.09 17.66
N THR A 64 -18.86 -10.36 18.50
CA THR A 64 -18.95 -10.50 19.96
C THR A 64 -19.33 -9.15 20.54
N ALA A 65 -20.34 -9.12 21.40
CA ALA A 65 -20.98 -7.93 21.95
C ALA A 65 -20.11 -7.19 22.99
N CYS A 66 -18.82 -7.03 22.71
CA CYS A 66 -17.84 -6.47 23.63
C CYS A 66 -17.99 -4.96 23.83
N CYS A 67 -18.49 -4.22 22.84
CA CYS A 67 -18.78 -2.79 22.94
C CYS A 67 -19.97 -2.37 22.06
N ASP A 68 -20.48 -1.16 22.31
CA ASP A 68 -21.66 -0.65 21.60
C ASP A 68 -21.40 -0.46 20.10
N SER A 69 -20.17 -0.09 19.70
CA SER A 69 -19.81 0.01 18.29
C SER A 69 -19.93 -1.33 17.55
N ILE A 70 -19.64 -2.46 18.22
CA ILE A 70 -19.82 -3.79 17.61
C ILE A 70 -21.29 -4.21 17.60
N LYS A 71 -22.08 -3.83 18.61
CA LYS A 71 -23.54 -4.03 18.59
C LYS A 71 -24.18 -3.26 17.43
N ARG A 72 -23.79 -2.00 17.21
CA ARG A 72 -24.24 -1.19 16.07
C ARG A 72 -23.76 -1.75 14.73
N LEU A 73 -22.55 -2.30 14.67
CA LEU A 73 -22.06 -3.00 13.49
C LEU A 73 -22.94 -4.21 13.16
N TYR A 74 -23.32 -5.01 14.18
CA TYR A 74 -24.27 -6.11 14.00
C TYR A 74 -25.62 -5.64 13.45
N ASP A 75 -26.19 -4.57 14.02
CA ASP A 75 -27.48 -4.02 13.58
C ASP A 75 -27.50 -3.64 12.09
N VAL A 76 -26.36 -3.19 11.55
CA VAL A 76 -26.20 -2.84 10.14
C VAL A 76 -26.00 -4.07 9.26
N LEU A 77 -25.28 -5.07 9.75
CA LEU A 77 -24.90 -6.25 8.98
C LEU A 77 -25.97 -7.34 8.95
N LYS A 78 -26.87 -7.39 9.93
CA LYS A 78 -27.81 -8.51 10.12
C LYS A 78 -28.68 -8.83 8.89
N ASP A 79 -28.97 -7.82 8.08
CA ASP A 79 -29.78 -7.94 6.85
C ASP A 79 -28.93 -7.86 5.57
N LYS A 80 -27.60 -7.88 5.69
CA LYS A 80 -26.63 -7.67 4.59
C LYS A 80 -25.70 -8.86 4.33
N VAL A 81 -25.65 -9.82 5.24
CA VAL A 81 -24.83 -11.04 5.11
C VAL A 81 -25.73 -12.27 5.24
N LYS A 82 -25.30 -13.42 4.71
CA LYS A 82 -26.10 -14.66 4.72
C LYS A 82 -26.21 -15.27 6.10
N PHE A 83 -25.14 -15.19 6.89
CA PHE A 83 -25.11 -15.63 8.27
C PHE A 83 -24.44 -14.60 9.16
N ILE A 84 -25.11 -14.24 10.23
CA ILE A 84 -24.52 -13.44 11.30
C ILE A 84 -24.94 -13.96 12.66
N HIS A 85 -23.99 -14.00 13.60
CA HIS A 85 -24.28 -14.33 14.98
C HIS A 85 -23.57 -13.34 15.91
N LEU A 86 -24.27 -12.87 16.95
CA LEU A 86 -23.75 -11.95 17.95
C LEU A 86 -23.65 -12.67 19.29
N LEU A 87 -22.44 -13.06 19.67
CA LEU A 87 -22.16 -13.66 20.97
C LEU A 87 -22.19 -12.59 22.05
N ASP A 88 -23.02 -12.75 23.09
CA ASP A 88 -22.91 -11.91 24.28
C ASP A 88 -21.73 -12.34 25.15
N LEU A 89 -20.86 -11.38 25.49
CA LEU A 89 -19.66 -11.65 26.26
C LEU A 89 -19.87 -11.19 27.70
N PRO A 90 -19.88 -12.10 28.69
CA PRO A 90 -19.92 -11.69 30.08
C PRO A 90 -18.65 -10.90 30.43
N ARG A 91 -18.78 -9.99 31.40
CA ARG A 91 -17.67 -9.13 31.82
C ARG A 91 -16.82 -9.74 32.94
N LYS A 92 -17.18 -10.92 33.44
CA LYS A 92 -16.49 -11.62 34.54
C LYS A 92 -16.15 -13.03 34.10
N LYS A 93 -15.42 -13.75 34.94
CA LYS A 93 -15.08 -15.17 34.75
C LYS A 93 -15.45 -16.03 35.96
N ASP A 94 -16.37 -15.55 36.78
CA ASP A 94 -16.95 -16.35 37.86
C ASP A 94 -17.82 -17.49 37.29
N PRO A 95 -18.19 -18.51 38.09
CA PRO A 95 -18.94 -19.66 37.59
C PRO A 95 -20.23 -19.31 36.85
N LEU A 96 -20.94 -18.24 37.26
CA LEU A 96 -22.16 -17.81 36.58
C LEU A 96 -21.85 -17.20 35.21
N ALA A 97 -20.77 -16.43 35.11
CA ALA A 97 -20.30 -15.91 33.82
C ALA A 97 -19.89 -17.05 32.86
N ILE A 98 -19.25 -18.11 33.38
CA ILE A 98 -18.93 -19.30 32.59
C ILE A 98 -20.21 -19.98 32.09
N ASP A 99 -21.22 -20.14 32.94
CA ASP A 99 -22.52 -20.72 32.55
C ASP A 99 -23.23 -19.89 31.47
N LEU A 100 -23.21 -18.56 31.59
CA LEU A 100 -23.77 -17.67 30.58
C LEU A 100 -23.05 -17.83 29.24
N PHE A 101 -21.72 -17.79 29.25
CA PHE A 101 -20.95 -17.89 28.00
C PHE A 101 -21.04 -19.29 27.37
N TYR A 102 -21.16 -20.33 28.19
CA TYR A 102 -21.46 -21.68 27.71
C TYR A 102 -22.78 -21.73 26.95
N ASN A 103 -23.85 -21.12 27.47
CA ASN A 103 -25.14 -21.07 26.78
C ASN A 103 -25.05 -20.28 25.45
N GLU A 104 -24.35 -19.15 25.43
CA GLU A 104 -24.11 -18.38 24.20
C GLU A 104 -23.38 -19.22 23.12
N ILE A 105 -22.42 -20.06 23.55
CA ILE A 105 -21.73 -20.99 22.65
C ILE A 105 -22.69 -22.06 22.10
N ILE A 106 -23.60 -22.58 22.94
CA ILE A 106 -24.62 -23.55 22.49
C ILE A 106 -25.56 -22.91 21.46
N GLU A 107 -26.07 -21.71 21.75
CA GLU A 107 -26.95 -20.98 20.82
C GLU A 107 -26.23 -20.71 19.48
N PHE A 108 -24.94 -20.37 19.52
CA PHE A 108 -24.13 -20.24 18.32
C PHE A 108 -24.03 -21.56 17.54
N ILE A 109 -23.72 -22.68 18.21
CA ILE A 109 -23.64 -23.99 17.57
C ILE A 109 -24.98 -24.32 16.90
N GLU A 110 -26.10 -24.17 17.60
CA GLU A 110 -27.44 -24.46 17.07
C GLU A 110 -27.77 -23.61 15.84
N ALA A 111 -27.54 -22.30 15.91
CA ALA A 111 -27.76 -21.39 14.79
C ALA A 111 -26.89 -21.76 13.58
N TYR A 112 -25.63 -22.12 13.81
CA TYR A 112 -24.70 -22.46 12.73
C TYR A 112 -24.97 -23.84 12.12
N GLN A 113 -25.38 -24.83 12.92
CA GLN A 113 -25.86 -26.12 12.43
C GLN A 113 -27.05 -25.93 11.48
N ALA A 114 -28.03 -25.12 11.89
CA ALA A 114 -29.21 -24.83 11.09
C ALA A 114 -28.85 -24.13 9.77
N PHE A 115 -27.93 -23.16 9.82
CA PHE A 115 -27.48 -22.44 8.62
C PHE A 115 -26.69 -23.33 7.64
N LYS A 116 -25.73 -24.12 8.15
CA LYS A 116 -24.87 -24.98 7.32
C LYS A 116 -25.52 -26.29 6.91
N ASN A 117 -26.64 -26.65 7.55
CA ASN A 117 -27.24 -27.99 7.45
C ASN A 117 -26.19 -29.09 7.75
N LYS A 118 -25.40 -28.89 8.81
CA LYS A 118 -24.33 -29.79 9.26
C LYS A 118 -24.47 -30.00 10.77
N ASN A 119 -24.22 -31.21 11.25
CA ASN A 119 -24.19 -31.50 12.68
C ASN A 119 -22.81 -31.19 13.28
N PHE A 120 -22.81 -30.63 14.47
CA PHE A 120 -21.62 -30.40 15.27
C PHE A 120 -21.20 -31.69 15.99
N ALA A 121 -19.90 -31.99 15.98
CA ALA A 121 -19.33 -33.14 16.67
C ALA A 121 -18.29 -32.68 17.69
N GLU A 122 -18.59 -32.87 18.98
CA GLU A 122 -17.68 -32.53 20.08
C GLU A 122 -16.31 -33.22 19.98
N GLU A 123 -16.25 -34.41 19.39
CA GLU A 123 -15.01 -35.15 19.15
C GLU A 123 -14.03 -34.40 18.23
N ASN A 124 -14.53 -33.66 17.24
CA ASN A 124 -13.70 -32.85 16.35
C ASN A 124 -13.12 -31.66 17.10
N LEU A 125 -13.94 -31.02 17.94
CA LEU A 125 -13.50 -29.94 18.80
C LEU A 125 -12.40 -30.41 19.76
N LEU A 126 -12.58 -31.57 20.40
CA LEU A 126 -11.57 -32.13 21.32
C LEU A 126 -10.21 -32.32 20.62
N LYS A 127 -10.19 -32.92 19.42
CA LYS A 127 -8.95 -33.11 18.64
C LYS A 127 -8.25 -31.79 18.33
N ILE A 128 -9.02 -30.76 17.96
CA ILE A 128 -8.47 -29.42 17.69
C ILE A 128 -7.85 -28.83 18.96
N LEU A 129 -8.54 -28.93 20.10
CA LEU A 129 -8.07 -28.39 21.36
C LEU A 129 -6.81 -29.12 21.87
N GLU A 130 -6.75 -30.45 21.72
CA GLU A 130 -5.56 -31.25 22.03
C GLU A 130 -4.36 -30.87 21.15
N SER A 131 -4.59 -30.55 19.87
CA SER A 131 -3.53 -30.09 18.95
C SER A 131 -2.96 -28.72 19.33
N LYS A 132 -3.72 -27.93 20.09
CA LYS A 132 -3.38 -26.58 20.56
C LYS A 132 -2.92 -26.59 22.04
N SER A 133 -2.28 -27.68 22.49
CA SER A 133 -1.77 -27.85 23.86
C SER A 133 -0.34 -27.31 24.06
N PHE A 134 0.00 -26.94 25.30
CA PHE A 134 1.14 -26.11 25.68
C PHE A 134 2.52 -26.73 25.35
N ASN A 135 3.39 -25.98 24.64
CA ASN A 135 4.85 -26.20 24.63
C ASN A 135 5.53 -25.07 25.39
N LYS A 136 6.20 -25.41 26.50
CA LYS A 136 6.79 -24.43 27.43
C LYS A 136 8.15 -23.94 26.92
N GLU A 137 8.20 -22.76 26.31
CA GLU A 137 9.46 -22.01 26.25
C GLU A 137 9.60 -21.10 27.48
N LYS A 138 10.66 -21.33 28.25
CA LYS A 138 11.14 -20.33 29.22
C LYS A 138 11.88 -19.25 28.44
N GLN A 139 11.51 -17.99 28.62
CA GLN A 139 12.35 -16.87 28.21
C GLN A 139 12.40 -15.80 29.29
N SER A 140 13.62 -15.53 29.76
CA SER A 140 14.00 -14.34 30.52
C SER A 140 14.84 -13.47 29.59
N ALA A 141 14.28 -12.39 29.08
CA ALA A 141 15.01 -11.38 28.32
C ALA A 141 14.28 -10.03 28.40
N GLU A 142 15.03 -8.94 28.24
CA GLU A 142 14.50 -7.56 28.22
C GLU A 142 13.40 -7.42 27.15
N SER A 143 12.24 -6.89 27.55
CA SER A 143 11.03 -6.91 26.71
C SER A 143 10.33 -5.55 26.60
N ILE A 144 9.71 -5.29 25.46
CA ILE A 144 8.74 -4.21 25.23
C ILE A 144 7.34 -4.80 25.18
N ALA A 145 6.41 -4.21 25.92
CA ALA A 145 5.01 -4.63 25.87
C ALA A 145 4.20 -3.76 24.91
N ILE A 146 3.40 -4.39 24.05
CA ILE A 146 2.29 -3.73 23.34
C ILE A 146 1.02 -3.97 24.15
N LEU A 147 0.39 -2.90 24.62
CA LEU A 147 -0.81 -2.91 25.45
C LEU A 147 -1.93 -2.05 24.83
N GLY A 148 -3.10 -2.14 25.43
CA GLY A 148 -4.27 -1.36 25.03
C GLY A 148 -5.13 -2.09 23.99
N ALA A 149 -5.65 -1.31 23.04
CA ALA A 149 -6.50 -1.81 21.97
C ALA A 149 -5.69 -2.60 20.94
N ARG A 150 -6.37 -3.45 20.17
CA ARG A 150 -5.75 -4.21 19.08
C ARG A 150 -4.96 -3.34 18.12
N LEU A 151 -3.90 -3.92 17.56
CA LEU A 151 -3.03 -3.30 16.57
C LEU A 151 -2.94 -4.22 15.34
N LYS A 152 -2.74 -3.63 14.15
CA LYS A 152 -2.56 -4.40 12.91
C LYS A 152 -1.25 -5.20 12.96
N ASP A 153 -1.25 -6.37 12.32
CA ASP A 153 -0.07 -7.23 12.30
C ASP A 153 1.13 -6.56 11.63
N ASP A 154 0.91 -5.74 10.58
CA ASP A 154 1.98 -5.01 9.89
C ASP A 154 2.69 -3.99 10.81
N VAL A 155 1.95 -3.34 11.72
CA VAL A 155 2.53 -2.41 12.69
C VAL A 155 3.28 -3.18 13.78
N ILE A 156 2.75 -4.31 14.24
CA ILE A 156 3.42 -5.18 15.22
C ILE A 156 4.74 -5.71 14.66
N GLU A 157 4.73 -6.16 13.41
CA GLU A 157 5.91 -6.64 12.71
C GLU A 157 6.96 -5.52 12.58
N LYS A 158 6.55 -4.31 12.20
CA LYS A 158 7.44 -3.15 12.14
C LYS A 158 8.05 -2.81 13.51
N ILE A 159 7.27 -2.83 14.59
CA ILE A 159 7.78 -2.62 15.95
C ILE A 159 8.83 -3.68 16.31
N THR A 160 8.50 -4.94 16.04
CA THR A 160 9.37 -6.10 16.32
C THR A 160 10.69 -6.01 15.55
N ASN A 161 10.64 -5.58 14.30
CA ASN A 161 11.82 -5.41 13.45
C ASN A 161 12.64 -4.16 13.77
N SER A 162 12.15 -3.26 14.63
CA SER A 162 12.80 -1.98 14.95
C SER A 162 13.68 -2.02 16.21
N CYS A 163 13.61 -3.08 17.03
CA CYS A 163 14.37 -3.17 18.28
C CYS A 163 14.87 -4.59 18.59
N THR A 164 15.97 -4.71 19.33
CA THR A 164 16.51 -6.03 19.74
C THR A 164 15.75 -6.64 20.92
N ALA A 165 14.92 -5.85 21.59
CA ALA A 165 14.11 -6.33 22.70
C ALA A 165 13.03 -7.27 22.20
N LYS A 166 12.68 -8.25 23.04
CA LYS A 166 11.53 -9.10 22.77
C LYS A 166 10.25 -8.25 22.83
N VAL A 167 9.48 -8.24 21.75
CA VAL A 167 8.17 -7.57 21.73
C VAL A 167 7.11 -8.56 22.18
N ILE A 168 6.43 -8.23 23.29
CA ILE A 168 5.33 -9.02 23.84
C ILE A 168 4.03 -8.30 23.53
N ASN A 169 3.16 -8.92 22.73
CA ASN A 169 1.88 -8.34 22.35
C ASN A 169 0.75 -8.82 23.28
N PHE A 170 0.38 -8.00 24.26
CA PHE A 170 -0.74 -8.25 25.17
C PHE A 170 -2.09 -7.75 24.64
N THR A 171 -2.15 -7.28 23.40
CA THR A 171 -3.43 -6.95 22.75
C THR A 171 -4.13 -8.22 22.26
N CYS A 172 -5.41 -8.11 21.88
CA CYS A 172 -6.14 -9.30 21.42
C CYS A 172 -5.67 -9.87 20.08
N THR A 173 -4.76 -9.20 19.35
CA THR A 173 -4.16 -9.76 18.12
C THR A 173 -2.92 -10.61 18.39
N GLY A 174 -2.32 -10.49 19.58
CA GLY A 174 -1.19 -11.31 20.03
C GLY A 174 -1.57 -12.47 20.94
N GLU A 175 -2.87 -12.73 21.11
CA GLU A 175 -3.33 -13.82 21.98
C GLU A 175 -3.00 -15.17 21.36
N GLU A 176 -2.19 -15.97 22.07
CA GLU A 176 -1.99 -17.37 21.73
C GLU A 176 -3.22 -18.19 22.16
N ARG A 177 -3.81 -18.93 21.23
CA ARG A 177 -4.97 -19.79 21.49
C ARG A 177 -4.52 -21.16 21.96
N VAL A 178 -3.94 -21.21 23.15
CA VAL A 178 -3.48 -22.44 23.78
C VAL A 178 -4.48 -22.84 24.86
N PHE A 179 -4.92 -24.09 24.83
CA PHE A 179 -5.95 -24.60 25.72
C PHE A 179 -5.39 -25.75 26.56
N ASN A 180 -5.53 -25.64 27.89
CA ASN A 180 -5.24 -26.74 28.79
C ASN A 180 -6.56 -27.29 29.34
N ILE A 181 -7.12 -28.26 28.62
CA ILE A 181 -8.45 -28.78 28.93
C ILE A 181 -8.32 -30.05 29.76
N GLU A 182 -8.38 -29.89 31.07
CA GLU A 182 -8.77 -30.99 31.94
C GLU A 182 -10.29 -31.16 31.80
N VAL A 183 -10.75 -32.10 30.99
CA VAL A 183 -12.19 -32.37 30.79
C VAL A 183 -12.78 -32.91 32.10
N LYS A 184 -13.22 -32.01 32.99
CA LYS A 184 -13.96 -32.33 34.21
C LYS A 184 -15.46 -32.22 33.93
N GLY A 185 -15.98 -33.11 33.09
CA GLY A 185 -17.40 -33.14 32.72
C GLY A 185 -17.69 -32.60 31.32
N ASN A 186 -18.37 -31.45 31.23
CA ASN A 186 -18.84 -30.90 29.95
C ASN A 186 -17.69 -30.19 29.19
N LEU A 187 -17.38 -30.66 27.98
CA LEU A 187 -16.28 -30.15 27.15
C LEU A 187 -16.51 -28.68 26.76
N LEU A 188 -17.70 -28.35 26.26
CA LEU A 188 -18.05 -27.00 25.81
C LEU A 188 -18.01 -25.99 26.96
N LYS A 189 -18.41 -26.39 28.16
CA LYS A 189 -18.30 -25.55 29.37
C LYS A 189 -16.84 -25.30 29.76
N SER A 190 -16.01 -26.34 29.71
CA SER A 190 -14.57 -26.23 29.99
C SER A 190 -13.86 -25.34 28.95
N TYR A 191 -14.31 -25.43 27.70
CA TYR A 191 -13.85 -24.57 26.62
C TYR A 191 -14.30 -23.11 26.80
N ALA A 192 -15.56 -22.87 27.19
CA ALA A 192 -16.05 -21.54 27.54
C ALA A 192 -15.23 -20.90 28.67
N GLU A 193 -14.95 -21.66 29.74
CA GLU A 193 -14.07 -21.24 30.82
C GLU A 193 -12.66 -20.90 30.32
N SER A 194 -12.10 -21.73 29.43
CA SER A 194 -10.77 -21.48 28.87
C SER A 194 -10.73 -20.20 28.03
N LEU A 195 -11.75 -19.93 27.23
CA LEU A 195 -11.87 -18.68 26.48
C LEU A 195 -11.96 -17.47 27.41
N LEU A 196 -12.74 -17.53 28.48
CA LEU A 196 -12.84 -16.43 29.46
C LEU A 196 -11.54 -16.20 30.25
N ASN A 197 -10.69 -17.22 30.34
CA ASN A 197 -9.38 -17.16 30.98
C ASN A 197 -8.23 -16.70 30.06
N LEU A 198 -8.49 -16.43 28.78
CA LEU A 198 -7.57 -15.69 27.92
C LEU A 198 -7.23 -14.33 28.56
N THR A 199 -6.13 -13.72 28.10
CA THR A 199 -5.68 -12.41 28.64
C THR A 199 -6.87 -11.44 28.69
N PRO A 200 -7.22 -10.82 29.82
CA PRO A 200 -8.48 -10.10 29.92
C PRO A 200 -8.51 -8.88 29.00
N CYS A 201 -9.58 -8.69 28.22
CA CYS A 201 -9.87 -7.43 27.52
C CYS A 201 -10.23 -6.33 28.54
N MET A 202 -10.02 -5.05 28.21
CA MET A 202 -10.42 -3.92 29.08
C MET A 202 -11.94 -3.85 29.33
N ARG A 203 -12.73 -4.60 28.56
CA ARG A 203 -14.19 -4.75 28.78
C ARG A 203 -14.54 -5.81 29.82
N MET A 204 -13.58 -6.65 30.21
CA MET A 204 -13.69 -7.55 31.36
C MET A 204 -13.42 -6.75 32.64
N ALA A 205 -14.19 -7.00 33.69
CA ALA A 205 -14.02 -6.46 35.03
C ALA A 205 -12.87 -7.19 35.77
N GLU A 206 -11.70 -7.21 35.15
CA GLU A 206 -10.49 -7.89 35.61
C GLU A 206 -9.34 -6.89 35.69
N ASP A 207 -8.44 -7.11 36.64
CA ASP A 207 -7.27 -6.27 36.83
C ASP A 207 -6.17 -6.63 35.82
N ARG A 208 -5.98 -5.76 34.82
CA ARG A 208 -4.97 -5.86 33.78
C ARG A 208 -3.60 -5.33 34.19
N SER A 209 -3.46 -4.73 35.38
CA SER A 209 -2.15 -4.24 35.87
C SER A 209 -1.13 -5.37 36.05
N LYS A 210 -1.59 -6.60 36.27
CA LYS A 210 -0.75 -7.81 36.39
C LYS A 210 0.00 -8.18 35.10
N LEU A 211 -0.40 -7.63 33.95
CA LEU A 211 0.31 -7.82 32.69
C LEU A 211 1.63 -7.04 32.66
N ILE A 212 1.76 -6.03 33.53
CA ILE A 212 2.96 -5.22 33.67
C ILE A 212 3.83 -5.85 34.75
N ASN A 213 5.04 -6.25 34.36
CA ASN A 213 6.04 -6.79 35.28
C ASN A 213 7.31 -5.92 35.25
N LYS A 214 8.21 -6.16 36.20
CA LYS A 214 9.48 -5.41 36.34
C LYS A 214 10.50 -5.70 35.24
N GLU A 215 10.26 -6.70 34.40
CA GLU A 215 11.17 -7.10 33.30
C GLU A 215 10.92 -6.29 32.03
N LEU A 216 9.81 -5.55 31.96
CA LEU A 216 9.50 -4.62 30.88
C LEU A 216 10.38 -3.38 30.94
N LYS A 217 10.88 -2.94 29.78
CA LYS A 217 11.66 -1.71 29.62
C LYS A 217 10.83 -0.53 29.12
N GLY A 218 9.64 -0.80 28.61
CA GLY A 218 8.74 0.21 28.09
C GLY A 218 7.44 -0.41 27.58
N ILE A 219 6.42 0.44 27.50
CA ILE A 219 5.09 0.07 27.04
C ILE A 219 4.68 0.95 25.85
N ILE A 220 4.33 0.31 24.74
CA ILE A 220 3.63 0.94 23.63
C ILE A 220 2.13 0.68 23.83
N TYR A 221 1.38 1.71 24.12
CA TYR A 221 -0.04 1.62 24.44
C TYR A 221 -0.88 2.16 23.29
N ASN A 222 -1.63 1.28 22.64
CA ASN A 222 -2.49 1.66 21.52
C ASN A 222 -3.92 2.00 21.97
N THR A 223 -4.47 3.09 21.44
CA THR A 223 -5.90 3.39 21.47
C THR A 223 -6.45 3.44 20.05
N ILE A 224 -7.75 3.18 19.91
CA ILE A 224 -8.43 3.32 18.62
C ILE A 224 -9.19 4.63 18.64
N LYS A 225 -9.13 5.39 17.56
CA LYS A 225 -9.89 6.63 17.42
C LYS A 225 -11.39 6.35 17.63
N PHE A 226 -12.01 7.16 18.48
CA PHE A 226 -13.39 6.98 18.97
C PHE A 226 -13.62 5.71 19.82
N CYS A 227 -12.57 5.24 20.54
CA CYS A 227 -12.68 4.21 21.56
C CYS A 227 -12.16 4.72 22.91
N ASP A 228 -13.07 5.02 23.83
CA ASP A 228 -12.70 5.65 25.11
C ASP A 228 -12.19 4.67 26.17
N PHE A 229 -12.58 3.39 26.09
CA PHE A 229 -12.28 2.38 27.13
C PHE A 229 -10.79 2.25 27.43
N TYR A 230 -9.97 2.17 26.38
CA TYR A 230 -8.51 2.04 26.53
C TYR A 230 -7.84 3.37 26.91
N SER A 231 -8.49 4.52 26.68
CA SER A 231 -7.97 5.81 27.15
C SER A 231 -8.04 5.93 28.68
N TYR A 232 -9.04 5.33 29.32
CA TYR A 232 -9.13 5.28 30.79
C TYR A 232 -8.02 4.42 31.41
N GLU A 233 -7.80 3.21 30.88
CA GLU A 233 -6.70 2.34 31.32
C GLU A 233 -5.34 3.04 31.12
N TYR A 234 -5.12 3.69 29.97
CA TYR A 234 -3.91 4.46 29.74
C TYR A 234 -3.67 5.54 30.81
N ALA A 235 -4.70 6.30 31.17
CA ALA A 235 -4.58 7.36 32.17
C ALA A 235 -4.20 6.81 33.55
N GLU A 236 -4.82 5.69 33.94
CA GLU A 236 -4.48 4.99 35.18
C GLU A 236 -3.04 4.46 35.16
N LEU A 237 -2.64 3.78 34.07
CA LEU A 237 -1.29 3.26 33.90
C LEU A 237 -0.24 4.37 33.95
N LYS A 238 -0.48 5.49 33.27
CA LYS A 238 0.43 6.65 33.28
C LYS A 238 0.64 7.22 34.69
N SER A 239 -0.36 7.12 35.56
CA SER A 239 -0.26 7.61 36.95
C SER A 239 0.45 6.65 37.90
N LYS A 240 0.52 5.35 37.57
CA LYS A 240 1.00 4.29 38.47
C LYS A 240 2.28 3.59 37.99
N ALA A 241 2.55 3.57 36.70
CA ALA A 241 3.67 2.83 36.13
C ALA A 241 4.97 3.63 36.22
N ASP A 242 6.00 3.02 36.80
CA ASP A 242 7.38 3.54 36.84
C ASP A 242 8.17 3.07 35.60
N LEU A 243 7.54 3.11 34.42
CA LEU A 243 8.09 2.63 33.15
C LEU A 243 7.83 3.65 32.04
N PRO A 244 8.74 3.79 31.06
CA PRO A 244 8.49 4.56 29.85
C PRO A 244 7.21 4.10 29.13
N LEU A 245 6.35 5.05 28.79
CA LEU A 245 5.02 4.78 28.21
C LEU A 245 4.76 5.67 26.99
N LEU A 246 4.57 5.07 25.82
CA LEU A 246 4.15 5.75 24.59
C LEU A 246 2.67 5.48 24.31
N LYS A 247 1.86 6.53 24.20
CA LYS A 247 0.49 6.42 23.65
C LYS A 247 0.52 6.58 22.13
N ILE A 248 0.01 5.60 21.40
CA ILE A 248 -0.32 5.74 19.98
C ILE A 248 -1.83 5.64 19.79
N GLU A 249 -2.35 6.30 18.76
CA GLU A 249 -3.77 6.20 18.41
C GLU A 249 -3.88 5.78 16.94
N THR A 250 -4.63 4.71 16.67
CA THR A 250 -4.90 4.21 15.32
C THR A 250 -6.32 4.52 14.89
N ASP A 251 -6.48 4.87 13.61
CA ASP A 251 -7.78 5.09 12.97
C ASP A 251 -8.04 4.08 11.84
N TYR A 252 -7.20 3.05 11.74
CA TYR A 252 -7.27 1.98 10.73
C TYR A 252 -7.31 2.47 9.28
N ASN A 253 -6.91 3.72 9.04
CA ASN A 253 -6.63 4.27 7.72
C ASN A 253 -5.10 4.23 7.48
N ASP A 254 -4.67 3.95 6.26
CA ASP A 254 -3.24 3.76 5.94
C ASP A 254 -2.44 5.07 5.96
N SER A 255 -3.13 6.22 5.95
CA SER A 255 -2.55 7.57 5.91
C SER A 255 -1.71 7.96 7.12
N ASN A 256 -1.93 7.36 8.30
CA ASN A 256 -1.26 7.74 9.56
C ASN A 256 -0.13 6.80 9.99
N SER A 257 0.12 5.73 9.25
CA SER A 257 1.09 4.68 9.61
C SER A 257 2.52 5.21 9.78
N GLY A 258 2.98 6.12 8.90
CA GLY A 258 4.33 6.68 8.95
C GLY A 258 4.61 7.51 10.21
N GLN A 259 3.67 8.34 10.65
CA GLN A 259 3.83 9.16 11.86
C GLN A 259 3.88 8.31 13.13
N ILE A 260 3.09 7.22 13.19
CA ILE A 260 3.07 6.29 14.31
C ILE A 260 4.44 5.61 14.46
N LEU A 261 5.05 5.19 13.35
CA LEU A 261 6.36 4.54 13.34
C LEU A 261 7.48 5.46 13.84
N THR A 262 7.53 6.72 13.38
CA THR A 262 8.52 7.69 13.87
C THR A 262 8.42 7.92 15.38
N ARG A 263 7.20 7.93 15.93
CA ARG A 263 6.97 8.09 17.38
C ARG A 263 7.42 6.85 18.17
N ILE A 264 7.21 5.67 17.61
CA ILE A 264 7.70 4.40 18.17
C ILE A 264 9.22 4.38 18.16
N ASP A 265 9.86 4.79 17.06
CA ASP A 265 11.33 4.83 16.96
C ASP A 265 11.95 5.75 18.02
N ALA A 266 11.43 6.97 18.16
CA ALA A 266 11.88 7.91 19.18
C ALA A 266 11.66 7.37 20.61
N PHE A 267 10.55 6.65 20.83
CA PHE A 267 10.29 6.01 22.11
C PHE A 267 11.29 4.88 22.42
N LEU A 268 11.55 4.00 21.46
CA LEU A 268 12.51 2.90 21.63
C LEU A 268 13.91 3.45 21.95
N GLU A 269 14.34 4.54 21.32
CA GLU A 269 15.59 5.23 21.66
C GLU A 269 15.62 5.72 23.11
N SER A 270 14.51 6.29 23.60
CA SER A 270 14.41 6.81 24.96
C SER A 270 14.47 5.72 26.06
N THR A 271 14.16 4.47 25.71
CA THR A 271 14.17 3.32 26.67
C THR A 271 15.55 2.71 26.87
N GLY A 272 16.58 3.17 26.13
CA GLY A 272 17.93 2.61 26.18
C GLY A 272 18.06 1.22 25.54
N ILE A 273 17.00 0.73 24.88
CA ILE A 273 17.02 -0.53 24.13
C ILE A 273 17.87 -0.33 22.88
N LYS A 274 18.86 -1.20 22.69
CA LYS A 274 19.62 -1.23 21.44
C LYS A 274 18.65 -1.51 20.31
N LYS A 275 18.56 -0.60 19.34
CA LYS A 275 17.93 -0.92 18.06
C LYS A 275 18.56 -2.21 17.54
N ILE A 276 17.80 -3.00 16.79
CA ILE A 276 18.46 -3.92 15.88
C ILE A 276 19.31 -3.00 15.02
N GLU A 277 20.62 -3.03 15.22
CA GLU A 277 21.53 -2.53 14.20
C GLU A 277 21.14 -3.36 12.99
N LYS A 278 20.34 -2.77 12.08
CA LYS A 278 20.10 -3.33 10.75
C LYS A 278 21.45 -3.83 10.31
N GLN A 279 21.61 -5.15 10.18
CA GLN A 279 22.91 -5.77 9.97
C GLN A 279 23.65 -4.94 8.94
N LYS A 280 24.70 -4.27 9.41
CA LYS A 280 25.55 -3.41 8.59
C LYS A 280 26.54 -4.31 7.85
N THR A 281 25.99 -5.19 7.01
CA THR A 281 26.69 -5.94 5.98
C THR A 281 25.77 -6.07 4.77
N LYS A 282 25.55 -4.92 4.09
CA LYS A 282 25.83 -4.61 2.67
C LYS A 282 25.13 -5.53 1.66
N LYS A 283 24.31 -4.97 0.76
CA LYS A 283 24.70 -3.83 -0.09
C LYS A 283 23.62 -2.73 -0.17
N GLY A 284 24.05 -1.48 -0.17
CA GLY A 284 23.17 -0.31 -0.21
C GLY A 284 22.65 -0.02 -1.61
N TYR A 285 21.57 -0.71 -2.00
CA TYR A 285 20.87 -0.45 -3.24
C TYR A 285 19.50 0.18 -3.01
N PHE A 286 19.13 1.13 -3.86
CA PHE A 286 17.92 1.92 -3.76
C PHE A 286 17.15 1.80 -5.06
N VAL A 287 15.83 1.66 -4.94
CA VAL A 287 14.96 1.36 -6.07
C VAL A 287 13.99 2.49 -6.28
N GLY A 288 13.79 2.86 -7.54
CA GLY A 288 12.68 3.69 -7.97
C GLY A 288 11.80 2.92 -8.93
N VAL A 289 10.50 2.92 -8.67
CA VAL A 289 9.48 2.27 -9.51
C VAL A 289 8.57 3.34 -10.07
N ASP A 290 8.58 3.52 -11.39
CA ASP A 290 7.71 4.45 -12.10
C ASP A 290 6.66 3.67 -12.89
N SER A 291 5.44 3.59 -12.36
CA SER A 291 4.33 2.90 -13.03
C SER A 291 3.45 3.91 -13.74
N GLY A 292 3.71 4.10 -15.04
CA GLY A 292 2.91 4.96 -15.91
C GLY A 292 1.72 4.22 -16.54
N SER A 293 0.95 4.93 -17.37
CA SER A 293 -0.22 4.36 -18.08
C SER A 293 0.14 3.32 -19.16
N THR A 294 1.37 3.38 -19.67
CA THR A 294 1.81 2.61 -20.84
C THR A 294 2.99 1.70 -20.50
N SER A 295 3.97 2.21 -19.73
CA SER A 295 5.10 1.42 -19.26
C SER A 295 5.29 1.56 -17.74
N THR A 296 5.79 0.48 -17.15
CA THR A 296 6.34 0.45 -15.80
C THR A 296 7.85 0.31 -15.90
N ASN A 297 8.56 1.26 -15.30
CA ASN A 297 10.01 1.40 -15.37
C ASN A 297 10.59 1.23 -13.96
N VAL A 298 11.66 0.46 -13.80
CA VAL A 298 12.35 0.30 -12.51
C VAL A 298 13.82 0.63 -12.69
N VAL A 299 14.40 1.36 -11.73
CA VAL A 299 15.83 1.66 -11.67
C VAL A 299 16.36 1.26 -10.31
N ILE A 300 17.51 0.57 -10.31
CA ILE A 300 18.27 0.23 -9.10
C ILE A 300 19.57 1.03 -9.13
N ILE A 301 19.84 1.80 -8.08
CA ILE A 301 21.10 2.54 -7.89
C ILE A 301 21.85 2.06 -6.66
N ASP A 302 23.17 2.28 -6.61
CA ASP A 302 23.98 2.12 -5.40
C ASP A 302 24.07 3.42 -4.57
N GLU A 303 24.76 3.34 -3.41
CA GLU A 303 25.03 4.50 -2.54
C GLU A 303 25.80 5.64 -3.22
N ASN A 304 26.54 5.34 -4.29
CA ASN A 304 27.30 6.31 -5.07
C ASN A 304 26.46 6.91 -6.23
N LYS A 305 25.16 6.60 -6.29
CA LYS A 305 24.22 7.02 -7.34
C LYS A 305 24.51 6.41 -8.72
N ASN A 306 25.26 5.32 -8.79
CA ASN A 306 25.46 4.59 -10.04
C ASN A 306 24.22 3.75 -10.35
N ILE A 307 23.74 3.79 -11.60
CA ILE A 307 22.69 2.89 -12.07
C ILE A 307 23.30 1.49 -12.24
N ILE A 308 22.78 0.52 -11.47
CA ILE A 308 23.23 -0.87 -11.48
C ILE A 308 22.43 -1.67 -12.51
N SER A 309 21.12 -1.45 -12.52
CA SER A 309 20.22 -2.03 -13.52
C SER A 309 18.98 -1.17 -13.67
N TYR A 310 18.29 -1.40 -14.78
CA TYR A 310 16.93 -0.91 -14.97
C TYR A 310 16.11 -1.95 -15.74
N SER A 311 14.80 -1.77 -15.71
CA SER A 311 13.84 -2.52 -16.53
C SER A 311 12.76 -1.58 -17.03
N ILE A 312 12.19 -1.92 -18.18
CA ILE A 312 11.07 -1.22 -18.80
C ILE A 312 10.16 -2.32 -19.33
N ILE A 313 8.92 -2.36 -18.86
CA ILE A 313 7.92 -3.29 -19.38
C ILE A 313 6.59 -2.58 -19.61
N PRO A 314 5.69 -3.10 -20.47
CA PRO A 314 4.34 -2.57 -20.59
C PRO A 314 3.56 -2.70 -19.26
N THR A 315 2.87 -1.63 -18.82
CA THR A 315 2.10 -1.63 -17.56
C THR A 315 0.95 -2.65 -17.59
N GLY A 316 0.31 -2.81 -18.75
CA GLY A 316 -0.84 -3.69 -18.91
C GLY A 316 -2.06 -3.27 -18.07
N PRO A 317 -3.08 -4.14 -17.94
CA PRO A 317 -4.32 -3.82 -17.21
C PRO A 317 -4.14 -3.82 -15.69
N LYS A 318 -3.09 -4.44 -15.16
CA LYS A 318 -2.83 -4.61 -13.73
C LYS A 318 -1.47 -4.04 -13.35
N ALA A 319 -1.47 -2.78 -12.91
CA ALA A 319 -0.25 -2.04 -12.56
C ALA A 319 0.61 -2.71 -11.48
N LEU A 320 0.00 -3.41 -10.52
CA LEU A 320 0.72 -4.13 -9.47
C LEU A 320 1.56 -5.29 -10.05
N GLU A 321 0.95 -6.12 -10.90
CA GLU A 321 1.63 -7.26 -11.51
C GLU A 321 2.79 -6.81 -12.40
N SER A 322 2.62 -5.72 -13.16
CA SER A 322 3.71 -5.17 -13.97
C SER A 322 4.79 -4.51 -13.12
N ALA A 323 4.45 -3.81 -12.05
CA ALA A 323 5.44 -3.26 -11.11
C ALA A 323 6.30 -4.37 -10.48
N PHE A 324 5.67 -5.44 -10.00
CA PHE A 324 6.39 -6.57 -9.41
C PHE A 324 7.29 -7.26 -10.45
N LYS A 325 6.76 -7.54 -11.65
CA LYS A 325 7.54 -8.13 -12.74
C LYS A 325 8.71 -7.27 -13.19
N ALA A 326 8.52 -5.95 -13.29
CA ALA A 326 9.59 -5.01 -13.64
C ALA A 326 10.67 -5.00 -12.55
N PHE A 327 10.26 -5.06 -11.29
CA PHE A 327 11.18 -5.12 -10.15
C PHE A 327 12.01 -6.41 -10.15
N GLU A 328 11.38 -7.57 -10.36
CA GLU A 328 12.08 -8.86 -10.49
C GLU A 328 13.08 -8.87 -11.65
N ILE A 329 12.72 -8.30 -12.81
CA ILE A 329 13.64 -8.19 -13.95
C ILE A 329 14.83 -7.31 -13.60
N ALA A 330 14.61 -6.18 -12.93
CA ALA A 330 15.69 -5.28 -12.53
C ALA A 330 16.63 -5.94 -11.51
N LEU A 331 16.10 -6.67 -10.51
CA LEU A 331 16.88 -7.46 -9.56
C LEU A 331 17.72 -8.52 -10.27
N LYS A 332 17.10 -9.29 -11.17
CA LYS A 332 17.78 -10.33 -11.96
C LYS A 332 18.91 -9.74 -12.81
N ASN A 333 18.66 -8.63 -13.49
CA ASN A 333 19.67 -7.94 -14.31
C ASN A 333 20.84 -7.42 -13.47
N ALA A 334 20.59 -7.02 -12.22
CA ALA A 334 21.63 -6.59 -11.28
C ALA A 334 22.35 -7.76 -10.59
N GLY A 335 21.86 -9.00 -10.70
CA GLY A 335 22.33 -10.13 -9.91
C GLY A 335 22.08 -9.95 -8.41
N LEU A 336 20.98 -9.29 -8.05
CA LEU A 336 20.58 -8.95 -6.68
C LEU A 336 19.35 -9.73 -6.23
N GLN A 337 19.17 -9.82 -4.92
CA GLN A 337 17.97 -10.31 -4.26
C GLN A 337 17.23 -9.16 -3.58
N GLU A 338 15.95 -9.34 -3.28
CA GLU A 338 15.14 -8.31 -2.61
C GLU A 338 15.74 -7.86 -1.27
N LYS A 339 16.36 -8.77 -0.52
CA LYS A 339 17.09 -8.47 0.73
C LYS A 339 18.28 -7.53 0.55
N ASP A 340 18.79 -7.35 -0.66
CA ASP A 340 19.88 -6.40 -0.97
C ASP A 340 19.33 -4.97 -1.17
N ILE A 341 18.01 -4.78 -1.19
CA ILE A 341 17.39 -3.48 -1.38
C ILE A 341 17.19 -2.79 -0.02
N THR A 342 17.69 -1.57 0.08
CA THR A 342 17.60 -0.74 1.29
C THR A 342 16.30 0.02 1.38
N SER A 343 15.84 0.60 0.26
CA SER A 343 14.55 1.28 0.18
C SER A 343 14.03 1.41 -1.25
N ILE A 344 12.72 1.48 -1.39
CA ILE A 344 11.96 1.57 -2.64
C ILE A 344 11.04 2.80 -2.61
N VAL A 345 11.11 3.64 -3.65
CA VAL A 345 10.16 4.74 -3.87
C VAL A 345 9.35 4.46 -5.13
N ALA A 346 8.02 4.59 -5.04
CA ALA A 346 7.10 4.50 -6.17
C ALA A 346 6.66 5.87 -6.68
N THR A 347 6.50 5.97 -8.01
CA THR A 347 6.06 7.15 -8.76
C THR A 347 5.22 6.75 -9.99
N GLY A 348 4.69 7.72 -10.72
CA GLY A 348 3.79 7.51 -11.87
C GLY A 348 2.32 7.38 -11.46
N TYR A 349 1.42 7.18 -12.43
CA TYR A 349 -0.03 7.04 -12.19
C TYR A 349 -0.37 5.84 -11.31
N GLY A 350 0.29 4.70 -11.53
CA GLY A 350 0.09 3.45 -10.81
C GLY A 350 0.72 3.39 -9.42
N ARG A 351 1.43 4.44 -8.97
CA ARG A 351 2.20 4.44 -7.71
C ARG A 351 1.41 4.06 -6.46
N VAL A 352 0.12 4.41 -6.42
CA VAL A 352 -0.80 4.11 -5.30
C VAL A 352 -1.23 2.64 -5.23
N SER A 353 -0.84 1.85 -6.22
CA SER A 353 -1.14 0.42 -6.36
C SER A 353 0.11 -0.44 -6.17
N ILE A 354 1.21 0.11 -5.63
CA ILE A 354 2.49 -0.57 -5.43
C ILE A 354 2.75 -0.68 -3.91
N PRO A 355 2.25 -1.75 -3.24
CA PRO A 355 2.29 -1.89 -1.78
C PRO A 355 3.68 -2.20 -1.23
N PHE A 356 4.62 -2.65 -2.08
CA PHE A 356 6.00 -2.95 -1.69
C PHE A 356 6.94 -1.73 -1.73
N ALA A 357 6.43 -0.54 -2.08
CA ALA A 357 7.20 0.69 -2.00
C ALA A 357 7.13 1.30 -0.59
N ASP A 358 8.27 1.69 -0.01
CA ASP A 358 8.32 2.32 1.30
C ASP A 358 7.70 3.72 1.29
N ARG A 359 7.81 4.40 0.15
CA ARG A 359 7.39 5.79 -0.04
C ARG A 359 6.81 6.00 -1.43
N ILE A 360 5.91 6.97 -1.53
CA ILE A 360 5.27 7.38 -2.78
C ILE A 360 5.57 8.85 -3.03
N VAL A 361 6.00 9.17 -4.25
CA VAL A 361 6.33 10.53 -4.68
C VAL A 361 5.69 10.82 -6.03
N THR A 362 5.38 12.09 -6.32
CA THR A 362 4.80 12.47 -7.61
C THR A 362 5.81 12.31 -8.74
N GLU A 363 5.33 11.95 -9.93
CA GLU A 363 6.18 11.85 -11.12
C GLU A 363 6.81 13.19 -11.51
N ILE A 364 6.16 14.31 -11.20
CA ILE A 364 6.68 15.66 -11.44
C ILE A 364 7.98 15.86 -10.64
N THR A 365 7.94 15.55 -9.34
CA THR A 365 9.12 15.64 -8.47
C THR A 365 10.20 14.67 -8.92
N CYS A 366 9.84 13.42 -9.24
CA CYS A 366 10.79 12.40 -9.66
C CYS A 366 11.47 12.74 -11.00
N HIS A 367 10.71 13.12 -12.04
CA HIS A 367 11.29 13.55 -13.32
C HIS A 367 12.18 14.78 -13.16
N GLY A 368 11.76 15.76 -12.36
CA GLY A 368 12.60 16.94 -12.05
C GLY A 368 13.93 16.55 -11.39
N LYS A 369 13.87 15.69 -10.37
CA LYS A 369 15.06 15.19 -9.66
C LYS A 369 15.99 14.37 -10.56
N GLY A 370 15.41 13.45 -11.33
CA GLY A 370 16.16 12.61 -12.27
C GLY A 370 16.83 13.45 -13.37
N ALA A 371 16.10 14.41 -13.95
CA ALA A 371 16.65 15.29 -14.98
C ALA A 371 17.80 16.16 -14.46
N PHE A 372 17.62 16.78 -13.29
CA PHE A 372 18.65 17.61 -12.68
C PHE A 372 19.90 16.80 -12.28
N PHE A 373 19.73 15.54 -11.88
CA PHE A 373 20.85 14.65 -11.60
C PHE A 373 21.66 14.30 -12.86
N ILE A 374 20.99 14.08 -14.00
CA ILE A 374 21.66 13.82 -15.27
C ILE A 374 22.41 15.06 -15.78
N ASP A 375 21.78 16.24 -15.71
CA ASP A 375 22.43 17.50 -16.05
C ASP A 375 21.87 18.64 -15.17
N ASN A 376 22.71 19.15 -14.27
CA ASN A 376 22.33 20.20 -13.31
C ASN A 376 22.11 21.59 -13.95
N THR A 377 22.35 21.73 -15.26
CA THR A 377 22.07 22.94 -16.02
C THR A 377 20.66 22.96 -16.63
N VAL A 378 19.92 21.85 -16.54
CA VAL A 378 18.51 21.77 -16.96
C VAL A 378 17.66 22.71 -16.11
N ARG A 379 16.78 23.45 -16.78
CA ARG A 379 15.77 24.31 -16.12
C ARG A 379 14.35 23.98 -16.56
N THR A 380 14.19 23.29 -17.68
CA THR A 380 12.88 22.85 -18.17
C THR A 380 12.93 21.38 -18.60
N VAL A 381 12.07 20.55 -18.04
CA VAL A 381 11.89 19.14 -18.42
C VAL A 381 10.63 19.04 -19.27
N ILE A 382 10.73 18.43 -20.45
CA ILE A 382 9.62 18.14 -21.36
C ILE A 382 9.42 16.62 -21.34
N ASP A 383 8.45 16.14 -20.57
CA ASP A 383 8.11 14.73 -20.48
C ASP A 383 6.97 14.40 -21.44
N ILE A 384 7.19 13.51 -22.41
CA ILE A 384 6.13 13.05 -23.31
C ILE A 384 5.98 11.54 -23.18
N GLY A 385 4.96 11.16 -22.41
CA GLY A 385 4.58 9.77 -22.15
C GLY A 385 3.64 9.20 -23.21
N GLY A 386 3.02 8.07 -22.87
CA GLY A 386 2.06 7.40 -23.74
C GLY A 386 0.72 8.12 -23.82
N GLN A 387 0.16 8.57 -22.70
CA GLN A 387 -1.18 9.15 -22.64
C GLN A 387 -1.22 10.64 -22.28
N ASP A 388 -0.13 11.17 -21.73
CA ASP A 388 -0.02 12.55 -21.30
C ASP A 388 1.33 13.17 -21.72
N SER A 389 1.41 14.50 -21.56
CA SER A 389 2.63 15.28 -21.75
C SER A 389 2.73 16.36 -20.67
N LYS A 390 3.93 16.62 -20.19
CA LYS A 390 4.20 17.52 -19.07
C LYS A 390 5.40 18.41 -19.36
N VAL A 391 5.34 19.63 -18.85
CA VAL A 391 6.49 20.54 -18.81
C VAL A 391 6.71 20.95 -17.37
N ILE A 392 7.92 20.72 -16.86
CA ILE A 392 8.29 20.92 -15.47
C ILE A 392 9.41 21.95 -15.43
N ARG A 393 9.27 22.98 -14.60
CA ARG A 393 10.28 24.02 -14.44
C ARG A 393 11.01 23.86 -13.12
N LEU A 394 12.34 23.96 -13.19
CA LEU A 394 13.24 23.79 -12.07
C LEU A 394 13.92 25.10 -11.68
N ASP A 395 14.23 25.26 -10.39
CA ASP A 395 15.14 26.29 -9.90
C ASP A 395 16.62 25.87 -10.06
N ASP A 396 17.54 26.72 -9.59
CA ASP A 396 18.98 26.47 -9.67
C ASP A 396 19.46 25.33 -8.76
N SER A 397 18.64 24.93 -7.78
CA SER A 397 18.90 23.81 -6.87
C SER A 397 18.24 22.51 -7.34
N GLY A 398 17.51 22.52 -8.46
CA GLY A 398 16.80 21.37 -8.99
C GLY A 398 15.42 21.12 -8.38
N ASN A 399 14.88 22.06 -7.58
CA ASN A 399 13.52 21.95 -7.05
C ASN A 399 12.50 22.34 -8.12
N VAL A 400 11.35 21.66 -8.11
CA VAL A 400 10.22 21.99 -8.98
C VAL A 400 9.59 23.29 -8.49
N ILE A 401 9.58 24.32 -9.34
CA ILE A 401 8.94 25.60 -9.04
C ILE A 401 7.57 25.74 -9.67
N ASP A 402 7.33 25.07 -10.79
CA ASP A 402 6.11 25.19 -11.57
C ASP A 402 5.99 24.01 -12.53
N PHE A 403 4.77 23.65 -12.92
CA PHE A 403 4.53 22.62 -13.93
C PHE A 403 3.22 22.83 -14.68
N VAL A 404 3.13 22.32 -15.90
CA VAL A 404 1.90 22.25 -16.67
C VAL A 404 1.81 20.90 -17.37
N MET A 405 0.60 20.36 -17.48
CA MET A 405 0.37 19.07 -18.13
C MET A 405 -0.86 19.08 -19.03
N ASN A 406 -0.86 18.16 -20.00
CA ASN A 406 -2.01 17.80 -20.81
C ASN A 406 -2.25 16.29 -20.68
N ASP A 407 -3.34 15.92 -20.00
CA ASP A 407 -3.74 14.55 -19.64
C ASP A 407 -5.10 14.13 -20.22
N LYS A 408 -5.90 15.09 -20.71
CA LYS A 408 -7.23 14.84 -21.27
C LYS A 408 -7.22 14.49 -22.75
N CYS A 409 -6.12 14.74 -23.45
CA CYS A 409 -6.05 14.64 -24.90
C CYS A 409 -4.82 13.85 -25.35
N SER A 410 -5.04 12.80 -26.14
CA SER A 410 -3.95 11.99 -26.73
C SER A 410 -3.14 12.74 -27.79
N ALA A 411 -3.65 13.87 -28.29
CA ALA A 411 -2.93 14.68 -29.24
C ALA A 411 -1.65 15.23 -28.61
N GLY A 412 -0.50 14.93 -29.23
CA GLY A 412 0.81 15.32 -28.71
C GLY A 412 1.47 14.30 -27.77
N THR A 413 0.96 13.07 -27.68
CA THR A 413 1.53 12.00 -26.84
C THR A 413 1.93 10.78 -27.66
N GLY A 414 2.55 9.78 -27.02
CA GLY A 414 2.91 8.52 -27.68
C GLY A 414 1.71 7.80 -28.29
N ARG A 415 0.53 7.88 -27.65
CA ARG A 415 -0.70 7.25 -28.17
C ARG A 415 -1.13 7.83 -29.51
N PHE A 416 -0.93 9.12 -29.73
CA PHE A 416 -1.17 9.72 -31.04
C PHE A 416 -0.28 9.08 -32.10
N LEU A 417 1.03 8.95 -31.83
CA LEU A 417 1.96 8.32 -32.77
C LEU A 417 1.63 6.84 -33.02
N GLU A 418 1.27 6.08 -31.99
CA GLU A 418 0.86 4.67 -32.11
C GLU A 418 -0.36 4.46 -33.01
N VAL A 419 -1.33 5.38 -32.98
CA VAL A 419 -2.49 5.32 -33.87
C VAL A 419 -2.02 5.53 -35.31
N MET A 420 -1.18 6.55 -35.54
CA MET A 420 -0.70 6.91 -36.87
C MET A 420 0.21 5.85 -37.49
N THR A 421 1.03 5.17 -36.69
CA THR A 421 1.86 4.05 -37.18
C THR A 421 1.00 2.91 -37.72
N ARG A 422 -0.16 2.63 -37.08
CA ARG A 422 -1.10 1.62 -37.56
C ARG A 422 -1.74 2.03 -38.88
N THR A 423 -2.15 3.30 -38.99
CA THR A 423 -2.71 3.86 -40.24
C THR A 423 -1.69 3.82 -41.38
N LEU A 424 -0.42 4.08 -41.09
CA LEU A 424 0.68 4.06 -42.07
C LEU A 424 1.25 2.67 -42.34
N GLY A 425 0.84 1.64 -41.58
CA GLY A 425 1.35 0.27 -41.73
C GLY A 425 2.83 0.09 -41.38
N ILE A 426 3.38 0.90 -40.47
CA ILE A 426 4.79 0.81 -40.02
C ILE A 426 4.90 0.63 -38.51
N SER A 427 6.10 0.25 -38.06
CA SER A 427 6.44 0.21 -36.64
C SER A 427 6.73 1.61 -36.08
N ILE A 428 6.66 1.74 -34.75
CA ILE A 428 7.02 2.98 -34.06
C ILE A 428 8.53 3.27 -34.17
N GLU A 429 9.36 2.22 -34.25
CA GLU A 429 10.80 2.30 -34.44
C GLU A 429 11.18 2.82 -35.83
N GLU A 430 10.42 2.45 -36.86
CA GLU A 430 10.60 2.99 -38.21
C GLU A 430 10.21 4.46 -38.27
N MET A 431 9.05 4.83 -37.69
CA MET A 431 8.60 6.22 -37.60
C MET A 431 9.63 7.09 -36.88
N ALA A 432 10.21 6.60 -35.78
CA ALA A 432 11.16 7.32 -34.94
C ALA A 432 12.45 7.76 -35.67
N LYS A 433 12.82 7.10 -36.77
CA LYS A 433 14.04 7.39 -37.55
C LYS A 433 13.83 8.48 -38.60
N VAL A 434 12.58 8.79 -38.95
CA VAL A 434 12.25 9.75 -40.01
C VAL A 434 12.28 11.18 -39.46
N HIS A 435 13.26 11.98 -39.90
CA HIS A 435 13.44 13.35 -39.40
C HIS A 435 13.83 14.38 -40.48
N LYS A 436 14.82 14.08 -41.34
CA LYS A 436 15.41 15.05 -42.30
C LYS A 436 15.03 14.85 -43.77
N GLU A 437 14.40 13.74 -44.13
CA GLU A 437 14.13 13.39 -45.53
C GLU A 437 12.72 13.82 -45.93
N VAL A 438 12.54 15.12 -46.15
CA VAL A 438 11.24 15.73 -46.51
C VAL A 438 11.34 16.34 -47.91
N LYS A 439 10.43 15.97 -48.81
CA LYS A 439 10.28 16.54 -50.15
C LYS A 439 9.22 17.62 -50.18
N GLU A 440 8.11 17.39 -49.49
CA GLU A 440 6.97 18.29 -49.39
C GLU A 440 6.66 18.65 -47.93
N ASN A 441 6.49 19.94 -47.63
CA ASN A 441 6.13 20.40 -46.29
C ASN A 441 4.61 20.30 -46.06
N ILE A 442 4.16 19.11 -45.66
CA ILE A 442 2.76 18.84 -45.31
C ILE A 442 2.43 19.44 -43.93
N THR A 443 1.20 19.93 -43.76
CA THR A 443 0.67 20.38 -42.47
C THR A 443 -0.59 19.59 -42.15
N ILE A 444 -0.62 18.96 -40.98
CA ILE A 444 -1.81 18.32 -40.44
C ILE A 444 -2.58 19.37 -39.66
N THR A 445 -3.79 19.67 -40.13
CA THR A 445 -4.65 20.74 -39.62
C THR A 445 -5.44 20.30 -38.38
N SER A 446 -5.76 19.01 -38.31
CA SER A 446 -6.58 18.46 -37.24
C SER A 446 -5.78 18.15 -35.98
N MET A 447 -6.20 18.76 -34.86
CA MET A 447 -5.60 18.52 -33.54
C MET A 447 -6.20 17.30 -32.80
N CYS A 448 -7.33 16.76 -33.25
CA CYS A 448 -7.93 15.55 -32.66
C CYS A 448 -7.33 14.31 -33.32
N THR A 449 -6.88 13.33 -32.54
CA THR A 449 -6.29 12.07 -33.05
C THR A 449 -7.17 11.37 -34.09
N VAL A 450 -8.50 11.35 -33.89
CA VAL A 450 -9.45 10.71 -34.82
C VAL A 450 -9.52 11.45 -36.16
N PHE A 451 -9.52 12.78 -36.14
CA PHE A 451 -9.55 13.58 -37.36
C PHE A 451 -8.19 13.60 -38.06
N ALA A 452 -7.10 13.63 -37.30
CA ALA A 452 -5.75 13.49 -37.83
C ALA A 452 -5.56 12.14 -38.54
N GLU A 453 -6.14 11.06 -38.02
CA GLU A 453 -6.12 9.74 -38.69
C GLU A 453 -6.84 9.80 -40.05
N SER A 454 -8.02 10.45 -40.11
CA SER A 454 -8.77 10.64 -41.35
C SER A 454 -8.00 11.50 -42.37
N GLU A 455 -7.30 12.54 -41.89
CA GLU A 455 -6.44 13.40 -42.69
C GLU A 455 -5.24 12.63 -43.24
N VAL A 456 -4.60 11.77 -42.42
CA VAL A 456 -3.52 10.87 -42.84
C VAL A 456 -4.00 9.89 -43.91
N ILE A 457 -5.17 9.26 -43.75
CA ILE A 457 -5.76 8.37 -44.77
C ILE A 457 -5.94 9.12 -46.09
N SER A 458 -6.40 10.37 -46.03
CA SER A 458 -6.58 11.22 -47.22
C SER A 458 -5.25 11.54 -47.91
N LEU A 459 -4.19 11.83 -47.15
CA LEU A 459 -2.85 12.07 -47.70
C LEU A 459 -2.25 10.82 -48.35
N ILE A 460 -2.50 9.63 -47.77
CA ILE A 460 -2.11 8.35 -48.37
C ILE A 460 -2.85 8.15 -49.69
N ALA A 461 -4.15 8.39 -49.74
CA ALA A 461 -4.95 8.28 -50.97
C ALA A 461 -4.51 9.26 -52.07
N GLN A 462 -3.92 10.40 -51.69
CA GLN A 462 -3.31 11.36 -52.61
C GLN A 462 -1.89 10.98 -53.06
N ASN A 463 -1.38 9.80 -52.69
CA ASN A 463 -0.03 9.34 -52.97
C ASN A 463 1.07 10.28 -52.47
N LYS A 464 0.86 10.94 -51.32
CA LYS A 464 1.90 11.75 -50.67
C LYS A 464 2.99 10.83 -50.12
N ASP A 465 4.24 11.31 -50.16
CA ASP A 465 5.39 10.54 -49.64
C ASP A 465 5.19 10.30 -48.15
N GLN A 466 5.31 9.04 -47.73
CA GLN A 466 5.09 8.63 -46.35
C GLN A 466 6.00 9.39 -45.37
N ARG A 467 7.21 9.74 -45.80
CA ARG A 467 8.17 10.48 -44.96
C ARG A 467 7.71 11.91 -44.70
N ASP A 468 7.06 12.53 -45.68
CA ASP A 468 6.48 13.87 -45.56
C ASP A 468 5.31 13.86 -44.57
N ILE A 469 4.46 12.82 -44.62
CA ILE A 469 3.36 12.62 -43.67
C ILE A 469 3.90 12.43 -42.24
N ILE A 470 4.91 11.57 -42.05
CA ILE A 470 5.54 11.36 -40.74
C ILE A 470 6.15 12.66 -40.20
N HIS A 471 6.82 13.45 -41.04
CA HIS A 471 7.35 14.73 -40.64
C HIS A 471 6.25 15.71 -40.19
N ALA A 472 5.12 15.75 -40.88
CA ALA A 472 3.96 16.56 -40.48
C ALA A 472 3.39 16.12 -39.12
N LEU A 473 3.31 14.81 -38.86
CA LEU A 473 2.90 14.24 -37.58
C LEU A 473 3.85 14.63 -36.44
N ASN A 474 5.16 14.52 -36.67
CA ASN A 474 6.19 14.93 -35.71
C ASN A 474 6.06 16.42 -35.37
N LYS A 475 5.80 17.28 -36.37
CA LYS A 475 5.54 18.71 -36.17
C LYS A 475 4.27 18.98 -35.36
N ALA A 476 3.22 18.18 -35.54
CA ALA A 476 1.98 18.31 -34.78
C ALA A 476 2.22 18.02 -33.28
N VAL A 477 2.94 16.93 -32.96
CA VAL A 477 3.35 16.61 -31.58
C VAL A 477 4.23 17.70 -30.98
N ALA A 478 5.25 18.15 -31.72
CA ALA A 478 6.14 19.22 -31.29
C ALA A 478 5.37 20.53 -31.01
N SER A 479 4.33 20.82 -31.79
CA SER A 479 3.50 22.01 -31.59
C SER A 479 2.80 22.02 -30.24
N LYS A 480 2.30 20.86 -29.80
CA LYS A 480 1.68 20.71 -28.47
C LYS A 480 2.70 20.85 -27.35
N ALA A 481 3.84 20.17 -27.47
CA ALA A 481 4.90 20.24 -26.47
C ALA A 481 5.40 21.68 -26.26
N VAL A 482 5.72 22.39 -27.36
CA VAL A 482 6.19 23.78 -27.29
C VAL A 482 5.11 24.72 -26.78
N SER A 483 3.84 24.50 -27.10
CA SER A 483 2.74 25.29 -26.52
C SER A 483 2.67 25.15 -24.99
N LEU A 484 2.95 23.97 -24.43
CA LEU A 484 3.05 23.79 -22.97
C LEU A 484 4.28 24.54 -22.40
N VAL A 485 5.41 24.49 -23.10
CA VAL A 485 6.61 25.27 -22.72
C VAL A 485 6.32 26.77 -22.73
N ASP A 486 5.61 27.28 -23.73
CA ASP A 486 5.29 28.71 -23.85
C ASP A 486 4.34 29.17 -22.72
N ARG A 487 3.43 28.30 -22.26
CA ARG A 487 2.51 28.60 -21.15
C ARG A 487 3.22 28.78 -19.82
N ILE A 488 4.23 27.95 -19.54
CA ILE A 488 5.01 28.07 -18.31
C ILE A 488 6.08 29.15 -18.46
N GLY A 489 6.60 29.36 -19.67
CA GLY A 489 7.62 30.33 -20.03
C GLY A 489 8.97 29.65 -20.29
N ARG A 490 9.55 29.93 -21.46
CA ARG A 490 10.85 29.43 -21.92
C ARG A 490 11.98 29.83 -20.96
N LYS A 491 12.71 28.86 -20.40
CA LYS A 491 13.80 29.12 -19.45
C LYS A 491 14.87 28.04 -19.47
N GLY A 492 16.12 28.47 -19.64
CA GLY A 492 17.33 27.65 -19.53
C GLY A 492 17.34 26.44 -20.48
N LYS A 493 18.20 25.46 -20.18
CA LYS A 493 18.29 24.26 -21.03
C LYS A 493 17.10 23.33 -20.84
N TYR A 494 16.72 22.70 -21.94
CA TYR A 494 15.60 21.77 -22.03
C TYR A 494 16.09 20.32 -22.05
N MET A 495 15.53 19.47 -21.19
CA MET A 495 15.69 18.02 -21.28
C MET A 495 14.38 17.38 -21.71
N MET A 496 14.42 16.42 -22.62
CA MET A 496 13.24 15.64 -23.00
C MET A 496 13.28 14.24 -22.39
N THR A 497 12.20 13.83 -21.73
CA THR A 497 12.03 12.52 -21.09
C THR A 497 10.80 11.79 -21.63
N GLY A 498 10.63 10.53 -21.22
CA GLY A 498 9.50 9.70 -21.61
C GLY A 498 9.73 8.93 -22.92
N GLY A 499 8.77 8.08 -23.28
CA GLY A 499 8.91 7.17 -24.43
C GLY A 499 9.09 7.86 -25.77
N VAL A 500 8.44 9.02 -25.95
CA VAL A 500 8.47 9.76 -27.22
C VAL A 500 9.82 10.45 -27.45
N ALA A 501 10.65 10.64 -26.42
CA ALA A 501 12.00 11.18 -26.58
C ALA A 501 12.93 10.27 -27.40
N LYS A 502 12.55 9.00 -27.61
CA LYS A 502 13.24 8.08 -28.54
C LYS A 502 12.92 8.34 -30.02
N ASN A 503 11.89 9.14 -30.30
CA ASN A 503 11.54 9.54 -31.67
C ASN A 503 12.38 10.76 -32.09
N GLN A 504 13.41 10.51 -32.90
CA GLN A 504 14.33 11.55 -33.37
C GLN A 504 13.63 12.62 -34.22
N GLY A 505 12.55 12.25 -34.91
CA GLY A 505 11.74 13.19 -35.68
C GLY A 505 10.99 14.18 -34.79
N VAL A 506 10.40 13.71 -33.67
CA VAL A 506 9.76 14.59 -32.68
C VAL A 506 10.79 15.47 -31.97
N VAL A 507 11.92 14.89 -31.54
CA VAL A 507 13.05 15.64 -30.95
C VAL A 507 13.48 16.77 -31.88
N TYR A 508 13.76 16.45 -33.14
CA TYR A 508 14.16 17.43 -34.16
C TYR A 508 13.11 18.52 -34.37
N ALA A 509 11.82 18.15 -34.42
CA ALA A 509 10.74 19.11 -34.61
C ALA A 509 10.54 20.04 -33.40
N ILE A 510 10.75 19.55 -32.17
CA ILE A 510 10.74 20.38 -30.96
C ILE A 510 11.95 21.32 -30.95
N GLU A 511 13.16 20.81 -31.20
CA GLU A 511 14.38 21.62 -31.29
C GLU A 511 14.24 22.77 -32.30
N SER A 512 13.72 22.45 -33.49
CA SER A 512 13.51 23.43 -34.56
C SER A 512 12.55 24.55 -34.15
N ARG A 513 11.56 24.26 -33.29
CA ARG A 513 10.58 25.22 -32.80
C ARG A 513 11.05 26.01 -31.58
N LEU A 514 11.84 25.39 -30.71
CA LEU A 514 12.44 26.06 -29.56
C LEU A 514 13.60 26.97 -29.98
N GLY A 515 14.31 26.62 -31.06
CA GLY A 515 15.56 27.26 -31.45
C GLY A 515 16.75 26.81 -30.60
N GLU A 516 16.58 25.75 -29.80
CA GLU A 516 17.57 25.22 -28.88
C GLU A 516 17.64 23.69 -28.98
N LYS A 517 18.80 23.13 -28.63
CA LYS A 517 19.01 21.68 -28.58
C LYS A 517 18.42 21.08 -27.30
N LEU A 518 17.78 19.92 -27.45
CA LEU A 518 17.27 19.16 -26.31
C LEU A 518 18.39 18.28 -25.76
N ILE A 519 18.51 18.23 -24.44
CA ILE A 519 19.29 17.21 -23.77
C ILE A 519 18.46 15.93 -23.77
N ILE A 520 18.96 14.88 -24.42
CA ILE A 520 18.35 13.56 -24.45
C ILE A 520 19.22 12.62 -23.60
N PRO A 521 18.73 12.12 -22.46
CA PRO A 521 19.49 11.16 -21.66
C PRO A 521 19.65 9.82 -22.39
N PHE A 522 20.60 8.99 -21.97
CA PHE A 522 20.87 7.68 -22.58
C PHE A 522 19.62 6.80 -22.68
N GLU A 523 18.81 6.77 -21.61
CA GLU A 523 17.51 6.12 -21.60
C GLU A 523 16.44 7.09 -21.06
N PRO A 524 15.67 7.75 -21.93
CA PRO A 524 14.69 8.76 -21.52
C PRO A 524 13.48 8.22 -20.74
N GLN A 525 13.16 6.93 -20.88
CA GLN A 525 11.99 6.35 -20.21
C GLN A 525 12.20 6.13 -18.71
N ILE A 526 13.44 5.96 -18.27
CA ILE A 526 13.73 5.62 -16.87
C ILE A 526 13.91 6.83 -15.97
N ILE A 527 13.82 8.06 -16.47
CA ILE A 527 14.17 9.27 -15.69
C ILE A 527 13.26 9.46 -14.48
N GLY A 528 11.97 9.17 -14.60
CA GLY A 528 11.04 9.15 -13.46
C GLY A 528 11.48 8.14 -12.40
N ALA A 529 11.75 6.90 -12.80
CA ALA A 529 12.25 5.86 -11.90
C ALA A 529 13.62 6.21 -11.28
N LEU A 530 14.54 6.80 -12.04
CA LEU A 530 15.83 7.26 -11.54
C LEU A 530 15.65 8.34 -10.47
N GLY A 531 14.78 9.32 -10.70
CA GLY A 531 14.44 10.33 -9.71
C GLY A 531 13.88 9.74 -8.42
N ALA A 532 12.99 8.74 -8.53
CA ALA A 532 12.48 8.00 -7.39
C ALA A 532 13.60 7.27 -6.63
N ALA A 533 14.52 6.59 -7.34
CA ALA A 533 15.66 5.89 -6.74
C ALA A 533 16.60 6.86 -5.99
N LEU A 534 16.84 8.06 -6.54
CA LEU A 534 17.63 9.10 -5.88
C LEU A 534 16.96 9.63 -4.61
N ILE A 535 15.64 9.81 -4.62
CA ILE A 535 14.88 10.21 -3.43
C ILE A 535 14.87 9.09 -2.38
N SER A 536 14.86 7.83 -2.82
CA SER A 536 15.00 6.66 -1.95
C SER A 536 16.33 6.69 -1.20
N LEU A 537 17.44 6.98 -1.90
CA LEU A 537 18.76 7.18 -1.29
C LEU A 537 18.80 8.34 -0.28
N GLU A 538 18.16 9.46 -0.57
CA GLU A 538 18.13 10.65 0.30
C GLU A 538 17.27 10.46 1.56
N GLY A 539 16.37 9.46 1.56
CA GLY A 539 15.51 9.13 2.70
C GLY A 539 16.15 8.21 3.74
N LYS A 540 17.43 7.85 3.58
CA LYS A 540 18.19 6.95 4.46
C LYS A 540 18.64 7.59 5.76
#